data_AF-A0A7Z9SBT0-F1
#
_entry.id   AF-A0A7Z9SBT0-F1
#
_cell.length_a   1.000
_cell.length_b   1.000
_cell.length_c   1.000
_cell.angle_alpha   90.00
_cell.angle_beta   90.00
_cell.angle_gamma   90.00
#
_symmetry.space_group_name_H-M   'P 1'
#
loop_
_entity.id
_entity.type
_entity.pdbx_description
1 polymer ?
#
loop_
_entity_poly.entity_id
_entity_poly.type
_entity_poly.pdbx_seq_one_letter_code
_entity_poly.pdbx_strand_id
1 'polypeptide(L)'
;KKGMNRMIIGQNELINKILISMLANGHILLEGVPGLAKTMTVKTLAKLIATNFQRIQFTPDMLPADLLGTLIYNQKTGDFDTRKGPIFSNIILADEINRSPAKVQSALLEAMQERQVTIGENTFLLDAPFLVMATQNPIEQEGTYPLPEAQVDRFMFKLIVDYPDLDSERLILRQNTKSVNVDDLDSVVSSQAILNAQSVIHDIYVDEKVEDYVLNLVFATRNPAEHGLNDLEGIIEYGASPRATINLIRGAKARAFIEHRGYITPEDIRYSGADVLRHRIILTYEAEAEELTTEDVIQRLFEVVEVP
;
A
#
# COMPACT_ATOMS: atom_id res chain seq x y z
N LYS A 1 12.98 8.12 8.22
CA LYS A 1 12.02 9.13 8.74
C LYS A 1 12.54 10.57 8.69
N LYS A 2 13.60 10.95 9.44
CA LYS A 2 14.09 12.36 9.45
C LYS A 2 14.33 12.95 8.05
N GLY A 3 14.94 12.21 7.13
CA GLY A 3 15.13 12.66 5.73
C GLY A 3 13.82 12.93 4.99
N MET A 4 12.81 12.07 5.14
CA MET A 4 11.48 12.23 4.53
C MET A 4 10.79 13.52 5.04
N ASN A 5 10.83 13.77 6.35
CA ASN A 5 10.22 14.95 6.98
C ASN A 5 10.89 16.27 6.57
N ARG A 6 12.07 16.25 5.95
CA ARG A 6 12.68 17.47 5.39
C ARG A 6 11.99 17.89 4.09
N MET A 7 11.45 16.93 3.33
CA MET A 7 10.79 17.18 2.05
C MET A 7 9.27 17.21 2.15
N ILE A 8 8.71 16.47 3.10
CA ILE A 8 7.28 16.24 3.20
C ILE A 8 6.81 16.82 4.53
N ILE A 9 5.88 17.76 4.46
CA ILE A 9 5.37 18.49 5.63
C ILE A 9 3.94 18.04 5.92
N GLY A 10 3.59 17.95 7.21
CA GLY A 10 2.23 17.64 7.67
C GLY A 10 1.82 16.18 7.55
N GLN A 11 2.57 15.33 6.84
CA GLN A 11 2.18 13.94 6.55
C GLN A 11 2.98 12.91 7.36
N ASN A 12 3.22 13.17 8.64
CA ASN A 12 4.03 12.30 9.51
C ASN A 12 3.45 10.87 9.64
N GLU A 13 2.13 10.75 9.68
CA GLU A 13 1.46 9.47 9.78
C GLU A 13 1.60 8.67 8.48
N LEU A 14 1.28 9.28 7.34
CA LEU A 14 1.49 8.68 6.02
C LEU A 14 2.92 8.15 5.85
N ILE A 15 3.93 8.95 6.23
CA ILE A 15 5.34 8.54 6.17
C ILE A 15 5.58 7.29 7.03
N ASN A 16 5.01 7.20 8.23
CA ASN A 16 5.16 6.01 9.07
C ASN A 16 4.52 4.78 8.42
N LYS A 17 3.29 4.92 7.88
CA LYS A 17 2.60 3.81 7.20
C LYS A 17 3.34 3.33 5.95
N ILE A 18 3.92 4.25 5.18
CA ILE A 18 4.76 3.90 4.03
C ILE A 18 6.01 3.12 4.47
N LEU A 19 6.69 3.58 5.53
CA LEU A 19 7.87 2.89 6.06
C LEU A 19 7.50 1.50 6.63
N ILE A 20 6.38 1.40 7.35
CA ILE A 20 5.85 0.12 7.87
C ILE A 20 5.57 -0.83 6.71
N SER A 21 4.83 -0.38 5.68
CA SER A 21 4.50 -1.22 4.53
C SER A 21 5.76 -1.69 3.79
N MET A 22 6.74 -0.81 3.58
CA MET A 22 8.02 -1.18 2.95
C MET A 22 8.77 -2.24 3.76
N LEU A 23 8.86 -2.06 5.08
CA LEU A 23 9.53 -2.99 5.99
C LEU A 23 8.76 -4.30 6.19
N ALA A 24 7.44 -4.28 6.00
CA ALA A 24 6.58 -5.46 5.97
C ALA A 24 6.51 -6.14 4.58
N ASN A 25 7.23 -5.60 3.58
CA ASN A 25 7.21 -6.03 2.19
C ASN A 25 5.80 -6.02 1.55
N GLY A 26 4.96 -5.06 1.97
CA GLY A 26 3.59 -4.87 1.49
C GLY A 26 3.46 -3.71 0.51
N HIS A 27 2.46 -3.79 -0.38
CA HIS A 27 2.08 -2.74 -1.32
C HIS A 27 0.99 -1.84 -0.74
N ILE A 28 0.89 -0.61 -1.24
CA ILE A 28 -0.02 0.41 -0.70
C ILE A 28 -0.96 0.89 -1.81
N LEU A 29 -2.24 1.00 -1.47
CA LEU A 29 -3.23 1.73 -2.24
C LEU A 29 -3.47 3.09 -1.57
N LEU A 30 -3.22 4.17 -2.30
CA LEU A 30 -3.33 5.55 -1.86
C LEU A 30 -4.58 6.17 -2.47
N GLU A 31 -5.62 6.30 -1.66
CA GLU A 31 -6.80 7.06 -2.03
C GLU A 31 -6.65 8.50 -1.55
N GLY A 32 -6.94 9.47 -2.40
CA GLY A 32 -6.91 10.86 -2.00
C GLY A 32 -6.77 11.79 -3.18
N VAL A 33 -7.09 13.05 -2.94
CA VAL A 33 -7.15 14.10 -3.95
C VAL A 33 -5.79 14.37 -4.64
N PRO A 34 -5.80 14.88 -5.88
CA PRO A 34 -4.58 15.29 -6.58
C PRO A 34 -3.80 16.36 -5.80
N GLY A 35 -2.48 16.43 -6.03
CA GLY A 35 -1.65 17.52 -5.52
C GLY A 35 -1.07 17.35 -4.10
N LEU A 36 -1.34 16.23 -3.41
CA LEU A 36 -0.87 15.99 -2.04
C LEU A 36 0.59 15.52 -1.92
N ALA A 37 1.48 15.99 -2.80
CA ALA A 37 2.89 15.66 -2.81
C ALA A 37 3.23 14.14 -2.88
N LYS A 38 2.30 13.27 -3.29
CA LYS A 38 2.49 11.81 -3.38
C LYS A 38 3.76 11.44 -4.17
N THR A 39 3.94 12.02 -5.35
CA THR A 39 5.14 11.82 -6.18
C THR A 39 6.43 12.23 -5.46
N MET A 40 6.41 13.35 -4.74
CA MET A 40 7.56 13.81 -3.97
C MET A 40 7.86 12.85 -2.81
N THR A 41 6.83 12.34 -2.14
CA THR A 41 6.97 11.35 -1.06
C THR A 41 7.66 10.08 -1.55
N VAL A 42 7.19 9.52 -2.66
CA VAL A 42 7.75 8.29 -3.24
C VAL A 42 9.18 8.50 -3.76
N LYS A 43 9.42 9.59 -4.51
CA LYS A 43 10.76 9.91 -5.04
C LYS A 43 11.76 10.11 -3.91
N THR A 44 11.36 10.80 -2.84
CA THR A 44 12.19 11.04 -1.66
C THR A 44 12.54 9.73 -0.96
N LEU A 45 11.58 8.82 -0.78
CA LEU A 45 11.82 7.51 -0.20
C LEU A 45 12.90 6.76 -0.98
N ALA A 46 12.71 6.62 -2.30
CA ALA A 46 13.62 5.88 -3.17
C ALA A 46 15.05 6.45 -3.13
N LYS A 47 15.19 7.79 -3.14
CA LYS A 47 16.49 8.45 -3.02
C LYS A 47 17.17 8.16 -1.68
N LEU A 48 16.41 8.25 -0.58
CA LEU A 48 16.93 8.02 0.77
C LEU A 48 17.38 6.58 1.02
N ILE A 49 16.82 5.60 0.32
CA ILE A 49 17.19 4.17 0.45
C ILE A 49 18.09 3.65 -0.70
N ALA A 50 18.61 4.55 -1.54
CA ALA A 50 19.47 4.23 -2.68
C ALA A 50 18.87 3.20 -3.66
N THR A 51 17.61 3.40 -4.03
CA THR A 51 16.89 2.53 -4.98
C THR A 51 16.38 3.28 -6.20
N ASN A 52 16.05 2.53 -7.25
CA ASN A 52 15.40 3.09 -8.43
C ASN A 52 13.95 3.50 -8.14
N PHE A 53 13.50 4.56 -8.80
CA PHE A 53 12.13 5.04 -8.75
C PHE A 53 11.55 5.08 -10.16
N GLN A 54 10.34 4.57 -10.32
CA GLN A 54 9.59 4.71 -11.56
C GLN A 54 8.18 5.22 -11.27
N ARG A 55 7.77 6.28 -11.97
CA ARG A 55 6.37 6.70 -12.04
C ARG A 55 5.75 6.12 -13.31
N ILE A 56 4.57 5.52 -13.16
CA ILE A 56 3.79 4.92 -14.24
C ILE A 56 2.41 5.57 -14.18
N GLN A 57 2.06 6.32 -15.21
CA GLN A 57 0.73 6.89 -15.37
C GLN A 57 -0.14 5.85 -16.07
N PHE A 58 -1.22 5.41 -15.43
CA PHE A 58 -2.17 4.50 -16.05
C PHE A 58 -3.13 5.29 -16.92
N THR A 59 -3.35 4.81 -18.15
CA THR A 59 -4.20 5.44 -19.16
C THR A 59 -5.17 4.42 -19.77
N PRO A 60 -6.30 4.86 -20.35
CA PRO A 60 -7.32 3.96 -20.91
C PRO A 60 -6.82 3.09 -22.08
N ASP A 61 -5.79 3.56 -22.78
CA ASP A 61 -5.18 2.91 -23.95
C ASP A 61 -3.97 2.03 -23.60
N MET A 62 -3.54 2.01 -22.34
CA MET A 62 -2.38 1.25 -21.90
C MET A 62 -2.60 -0.25 -22.14
N LEU A 63 -1.56 -0.94 -22.62
CA LEU A 63 -1.54 -2.40 -22.75
C LEU A 63 -0.68 -3.03 -21.64
N PRO A 64 -0.93 -4.31 -21.28
CA PRO A 64 -0.07 -5.02 -20.34
C PRO A 64 1.41 -5.03 -20.75
N ALA A 65 1.69 -5.08 -22.06
CA ALA A 65 3.05 -5.03 -22.59
C ALA A 65 3.77 -3.69 -22.33
N ASP A 66 3.03 -2.58 -22.19
CA ASP A 66 3.61 -1.27 -21.87
C ASP A 66 4.08 -1.20 -20.40
N LEU A 67 3.51 -2.05 -19.54
CA LEU A 67 3.87 -2.17 -18.13
C LEU A 67 4.98 -3.21 -17.92
N LEU A 68 4.76 -4.42 -18.46
CA LEU A 68 5.59 -5.60 -18.25
C LEU A 68 6.83 -5.57 -19.14
N GLY A 69 6.70 -5.08 -20.37
CA GLY A 69 7.73 -5.15 -21.39
C GLY A 69 7.30 -6.00 -22.59
N THR A 70 8.12 -5.98 -23.63
CA THR A 70 7.81 -6.62 -24.92
C THR A 70 9.08 -7.14 -25.61
N LEU A 71 8.89 -8.03 -26.59
CA LEU A 71 9.95 -8.45 -27.50
C LEU A 71 10.03 -7.48 -28.67
N ILE A 72 11.23 -6.95 -28.93
CA ILE A 72 11.50 -6.04 -30.04
C ILE A 72 12.40 -6.74 -31.05
N TYR A 73 11.96 -6.77 -32.31
CA TYR A 73 12.78 -7.31 -33.39
C TYR A 73 13.99 -6.39 -33.65
N ASN A 74 15.19 -6.95 -33.47
CA ASN A 74 16.43 -6.26 -33.76
C ASN A 74 16.87 -6.54 -35.20
N GLN A 75 16.70 -5.54 -36.06
CA GLN A 75 17.02 -5.66 -37.49
C GLN A 75 18.51 -5.95 -37.77
N LYS A 76 19.42 -5.66 -36.83
CA LYS A 76 20.86 -5.90 -37.02
C LYS A 76 21.22 -7.37 -36.81
N THR A 77 20.58 -8.05 -35.87
CA THR A 77 20.85 -9.46 -35.53
C THR A 77 19.87 -10.41 -36.20
N GLY A 78 18.66 -9.95 -36.53
CA GLY A 78 17.57 -10.80 -37.00
C GLY A 78 16.83 -11.52 -35.86
N ASP A 79 17.14 -11.18 -34.61
CA ASP A 79 16.59 -11.81 -33.41
C ASP A 79 15.60 -10.89 -32.68
N PHE A 80 14.86 -11.45 -31.71
CA PHE A 80 13.97 -10.69 -30.83
C PHE A 80 14.65 -10.39 -29.48
N ASP A 81 14.92 -9.11 -29.22
CA ASP A 81 15.47 -8.63 -27.95
C ASP A 81 14.36 -8.34 -26.94
N THR A 82 14.54 -8.77 -25.69
CA THR A 82 13.58 -8.45 -24.63
C THR A 82 13.80 -7.02 -24.12
N ARG A 83 12.77 -6.17 -24.25
CA ARG A 83 12.73 -4.86 -23.61
C ARG A 83 11.89 -4.93 -22.34
N LYS A 84 12.55 -4.83 -21.20
CA LYS A 84 11.92 -4.73 -19.88
C LYS A 84 11.05 -3.47 -19.79
N GLY A 85 9.84 -3.63 -19.25
CA GLY A 85 8.92 -2.53 -19.02
C GLY A 85 9.27 -1.69 -17.79
N PRO A 86 8.51 -0.61 -17.53
CA PRO A 86 8.72 0.27 -16.38
C PRO A 86 8.49 -0.43 -15.02
N ILE A 87 7.87 -1.61 -14.99
CA ILE A 87 7.71 -2.40 -13.75
C ILE A 87 9.06 -2.88 -13.16
N PHE A 88 10.14 -2.90 -13.95
CA PHE A 88 11.48 -3.26 -13.49
C PHE A 88 12.17 -2.09 -12.77
N SER A 89 11.67 -1.78 -11.58
CA SER A 89 12.22 -0.77 -10.67
C SER A 89 11.88 -1.18 -9.23
N ASN A 90 12.61 -0.64 -8.26
CA ASN A 90 12.40 -0.97 -6.85
C ASN A 90 11.12 -0.32 -6.31
N ILE A 91 10.96 0.98 -6.54
CA ILE A 91 9.86 1.76 -6.00
C ILE A 91 9.02 2.30 -7.14
N ILE A 92 7.76 1.88 -7.19
CA ILE A 92 6.82 2.22 -8.25
C ILE A 92 5.69 3.07 -7.69
N LEU A 93 5.47 4.22 -8.32
CA LEU A 93 4.23 4.97 -8.20
C LEU A 93 3.35 4.67 -9.40
N ALA A 94 2.29 3.90 -9.18
CA ALA A 94 1.28 3.57 -10.17
C ALA A 94 0.12 4.58 -10.05
N ASP A 95 0.17 5.64 -10.84
CA ASP A 95 -0.77 6.75 -10.77
C ASP A 95 -2.08 6.40 -11.50
N GLU A 96 -3.21 6.74 -10.87
CA GLU A 96 -4.56 6.56 -11.40
C GLU A 96 -4.85 5.16 -11.96
N ILE A 97 -4.57 4.11 -11.19
CA ILE A 97 -4.70 2.72 -11.68
C ILE A 97 -6.12 2.36 -12.16
N ASN A 98 -7.12 3.06 -11.63
CA ASN A 98 -8.52 2.96 -12.04
C ASN A 98 -8.79 3.56 -13.43
N ARG A 99 -7.85 4.20 -14.12
CA ARG A 99 -8.05 4.70 -15.51
C ARG A 99 -7.70 3.68 -16.59
N SER A 100 -7.09 2.56 -16.22
CA SER A 100 -6.67 1.52 -17.16
C SER A 100 -7.65 0.35 -17.22
N PRO A 101 -7.69 -0.40 -18.33
CA PRO A 101 -8.48 -1.63 -18.41
C PRO A 101 -8.07 -2.68 -17.38
N ALA A 102 -9.01 -3.51 -16.95
CA ALA A 102 -8.81 -4.57 -15.95
C ALA A 102 -7.64 -5.53 -16.26
N LYS A 103 -7.30 -5.73 -17.54
CA LYS A 103 -6.15 -6.55 -17.96
C LYS A 103 -4.80 -5.93 -17.54
N VAL A 104 -4.67 -4.61 -17.62
CA VAL A 104 -3.45 -3.89 -17.20
C VAL A 104 -3.33 -3.88 -15.69
N GLN A 105 -4.45 -3.64 -14.99
CA GLN A 105 -4.54 -3.75 -13.54
C GLN A 105 -4.12 -5.15 -13.07
N SER A 106 -4.64 -6.20 -13.71
CA SER A 106 -4.30 -7.59 -13.40
C SER A 106 -2.80 -7.87 -13.59
N ALA A 107 -2.18 -7.35 -14.66
CA ALA A 107 -0.75 -7.50 -14.90
C ALA A 107 0.11 -6.85 -13.80
N LEU A 108 -0.27 -5.66 -13.31
CA LEU A 108 0.40 -5.03 -12.17
C LEU A 108 0.29 -5.89 -10.91
N LEU A 109 -0.92 -6.37 -10.63
CA LEU A 109 -1.23 -7.14 -9.42
C LEU A 109 -0.57 -8.53 -9.42
N GLU A 110 -0.43 -9.14 -10.59
CA GLU A 110 0.34 -10.37 -10.78
C GLU A 110 1.81 -10.13 -10.46
N ALA A 111 2.43 -9.08 -11.04
CA ALA A 111 3.80 -8.70 -10.74
C ALA A 111 4.02 -8.40 -9.24
N MET A 112 3.04 -7.81 -8.56
CA MET A 112 3.05 -7.59 -7.11
C MET A 112 3.06 -8.88 -6.29
N GLN A 113 2.30 -9.90 -6.71
CA GLN A 113 2.24 -11.16 -5.96
C GLN A 113 3.40 -12.10 -6.28
N GLU A 114 3.68 -12.29 -7.57
CA GLU A 114 4.68 -13.26 -8.04
C GLU A 114 6.11 -12.72 -7.95
N ARG A 115 6.29 -11.40 -7.84
CA ARG A 115 7.60 -10.73 -7.81
C ARG A 115 8.49 -11.06 -9.02
N GLN A 116 7.86 -11.48 -10.11
CA GLN A 116 8.49 -11.82 -11.38
C GLN A 116 7.52 -11.52 -12.52
N VAL A 117 8.06 -11.38 -13.72
CA VAL A 117 7.32 -11.10 -14.94
C VAL A 117 7.84 -11.98 -16.06
N THR A 118 6.95 -12.60 -16.82
CA THR A 118 7.31 -13.38 -18.01
C THR A 118 7.09 -12.55 -19.27
N ILE A 119 8.14 -12.42 -20.10
CA ILE A 119 8.10 -11.71 -21.38
C ILE A 119 8.53 -12.68 -22.46
N GLY A 120 7.60 -13.02 -23.36
CA GLY A 120 7.82 -14.12 -24.30
C GLY A 120 7.96 -15.45 -23.55
N GLU A 121 9.09 -16.13 -23.72
CA GLU A 121 9.39 -17.41 -23.08
C GLU A 121 10.26 -17.28 -21.82
N ASN A 122 10.75 -16.07 -21.51
CA ASN A 122 11.69 -15.85 -20.42
C ASN A 122 11.02 -15.19 -19.21
N THR A 123 11.28 -15.72 -18.02
CA THR A 123 10.83 -15.14 -16.75
C THR A 123 11.94 -14.33 -16.10
N PHE A 124 11.60 -13.13 -15.62
CA PHE A 124 12.53 -12.18 -15.02
C PHE A 124 12.05 -11.81 -13.61
N LEU A 125 12.93 -11.93 -12.63
CA LEU A 125 12.67 -11.45 -11.27
C LEU A 125 12.67 -9.91 -11.23
N LEU A 126 11.84 -9.36 -10.36
CA LEU A 126 11.82 -7.92 -10.06
C LEU A 126 12.88 -7.57 -9.03
N ASP A 127 13.38 -6.33 -9.09
CA ASP A 127 14.44 -5.86 -8.20
C ASP A 127 13.93 -5.71 -6.76
N ALA A 128 14.68 -6.25 -5.80
CA ALA A 128 14.36 -6.14 -4.38
C ALA A 128 15.12 -4.97 -3.72
N PRO A 129 14.50 -4.21 -2.79
CA PRO A 129 13.09 -4.29 -2.38
C PRO A 129 12.15 -3.83 -3.51
N PHE A 130 10.96 -4.42 -3.58
CA PHE A 130 9.93 -4.09 -4.55
C PHE A 130 8.68 -3.54 -3.84
N LEU A 131 8.40 -2.25 -4.02
CA LEU A 131 7.24 -1.56 -3.44
C LEU A 131 6.42 -0.89 -4.55
N VAL A 132 5.12 -1.15 -4.55
CA VAL A 132 4.16 -0.49 -5.42
C VAL A 132 3.25 0.35 -4.54
N MET A 133 3.21 1.64 -4.82
CA MET A 133 2.23 2.58 -4.32
C MET A 133 1.31 2.92 -5.47
N ALA A 134 0.11 2.35 -5.46
CA ALA A 134 -0.91 2.66 -6.44
C ALA A 134 -1.80 3.80 -5.93
N THR A 135 -2.28 4.67 -6.80
CA THR A 135 -3.23 5.71 -6.40
C THR A 135 -4.56 5.53 -7.12
N GLN A 136 -5.64 5.90 -6.43
CA GLN A 136 -6.96 6.07 -7.04
C GLN A 136 -7.44 7.50 -6.77
N ASN A 137 -8.01 8.12 -7.80
CA ASN A 137 -8.70 9.39 -7.67
C ASN A 137 -10.20 9.12 -7.49
N PRO A 138 -10.80 9.43 -6.32
CA PRO A 138 -12.21 9.13 -6.06
C PRO A 138 -13.17 10.06 -6.80
N ILE A 139 -12.70 11.20 -7.33
CA ILE A 139 -13.56 12.25 -7.91
C ILE A 139 -13.84 12.02 -9.41
N GLU A 140 -12.94 11.37 -10.14
CA GLU A 140 -13.12 11.12 -11.57
C GLU A 140 -13.99 9.89 -11.83
N GLN A 141 -15.23 10.13 -12.28
CA GLN A 141 -16.17 9.06 -12.64
C GLN A 141 -16.16 8.72 -14.14
N GLU A 142 -15.65 9.60 -15.01
CA GLU A 142 -15.59 9.34 -16.45
C GLU A 142 -14.36 8.51 -16.83
N GLY A 143 -14.60 7.38 -17.51
CA GLY A 143 -13.52 6.53 -18.04
C GLY A 143 -12.72 5.79 -16.97
N THR A 144 -13.32 5.55 -15.80
CA THR A 144 -12.71 4.76 -14.74
C THR A 144 -13.26 3.33 -14.67
N TYR A 145 -12.36 2.41 -14.35
CA TYR A 145 -12.57 0.99 -14.13
C TYR A 145 -12.24 0.72 -12.65
N PRO A 146 -13.24 0.60 -11.77
CA PRO A 146 -12.99 0.31 -10.36
C PRO A 146 -12.25 -1.03 -10.24
N LEU A 147 -11.36 -1.11 -9.25
CA LEU A 147 -10.70 -2.36 -8.93
C LEU A 147 -11.72 -3.26 -8.22
N PRO A 148 -11.92 -4.50 -8.70
CA PRO A 148 -12.66 -5.50 -7.95
C PRO A 148 -12.06 -5.71 -6.55
N GLU A 149 -12.89 -6.09 -5.58
CA GLU A 149 -12.53 -6.28 -4.17
C GLU A 149 -11.37 -7.28 -4.03
N ALA A 150 -11.43 -8.37 -4.80
CA ALA A 150 -10.37 -9.37 -4.87
C ALA A 150 -9.01 -8.81 -5.35
N GLN A 151 -9.03 -7.74 -6.14
CA GLN A 151 -7.82 -7.03 -6.57
C GLN A 151 -7.31 -6.10 -5.48
N VAL A 152 -8.21 -5.37 -4.81
CA VAL A 152 -7.84 -4.46 -3.72
C VAL A 152 -7.27 -5.22 -2.52
N ASP A 153 -7.75 -6.44 -2.24
CA ASP A 153 -7.25 -7.31 -1.16
C ASP A 153 -5.75 -7.66 -1.28
N ARG A 154 -5.15 -7.51 -2.47
CA ARG A 154 -3.71 -7.71 -2.71
C ARG A 154 -2.83 -6.60 -2.13
N PHE A 155 -3.38 -5.43 -1.84
CA PHE A 155 -2.67 -4.34 -1.17
C PHE A 155 -2.66 -4.55 0.34
N MET A 156 -1.50 -4.33 0.97
CA MET A 156 -1.39 -4.44 2.43
C MET A 156 -2.24 -3.36 3.11
N PHE A 157 -2.05 -2.11 2.70
CA PHE A 157 -2.78 -0.95 3.23
C PHE A 157 -3.56 -0.24 2.14
N LYS A 158 -4.77 0.22 2.48
CA LYS A 158 -5.44 1.34 1.82
C LYS A 158 -5.31 2.56 2.75
N LEU A 159 -4.56 3.56 2.29
CA LEU A 159 -4.33 4.80 3.04
C LEU A 159 -5.13 5.92 2.39
N ILE A 160 -5.96 6.57 3.20
CA ILE A 160 -6.71 7.76 2.80
C ILE A 160 -5.86 8.98 3.13
N VAL A 161 -5.67 9.87 2.16
CA VAL A 161 -4.90 11.10 2.33
C VAL A 161 -5.79 12.30 2.05
N ASP A 162 -6.07 13.06 3.11
CA ASP A 162 -6.83 14.30 3.06
C ASP A 162 -5.94 15.51 2.81
N TYR A 163 -6.59 16.66 2.58
CA TYR A 163 -5.91 17.94 2.50
C TYR A 163 -5.14 18.24 3.81
N PRO A 164 -3.93 18.83 3.72
CA PRO A 164 -3.18 19.24 4.89
C PRO A 164 -3.96 20.29 5.70
N ASP A 165 -3.73 20.31 7.02
CA ASP A 165 -4.21 21.40 7.86
C ASP A 165 -3.57 22.75 7.47
N LEU A 166 -4.15 23.84 7.95
CA LEU A 166 -3.73 25.20 7.60
C LEU A 166 -2.27 25.51 7.94
N ASP A 167 -1.73 24.95 9.03
CA ASP A 167 -0.34 25.17 9.42
C ASP A 167 0.62 24.38 8.53
N SER A 168 0.27 23.14 8.23
CA SER A 168 0.95 22.27 7.27
C SER A 168 0.94 22.89 5.86
N GLU A 169 -0.19 23.42 5.41
CA GLU A 169 -0.33 24.06 4.11
C GLU A 169 0.49 25.35 4.01
N ARG A 170 0.51 26.16 5.08
CA ARG A 170 1.39 27.34 5.16
C ARG A 170 2.86 26.97 5.02
N LEU A 171 3.27 25.86 5.61
CA LEU A 171 4.64 25.36 5.49
C LEU A 171 4.94 24.83 4.09
N ILE A 172 4.00 24.10 3.47
CA ILE A 172 4.09 23.65 2.07
C ILE A 172 4.28 24.85 1.13
N LEU A 173 3.51 25.94 1.31
CA LEU A 173 3.67 27.18 0.55
C LEU A 173 5.08 27.78 0.71
N ARG A 174 5.60 27.83 1.94
CA ARG A 174 6.96 28.32 2.22
C ARG A 174 8.06 27.43 1.65
N GLN A 175 7.82 26.14 1.53
CA GLN A 175 8.77 25.19 0.97
C GLN A 175 8.76 25.23 -0.56
N ASN A 176 7.59 25.28 -1.19
CA ASN A 176 7.46 25.36 -2.66
C ASN A 176 7.99 26.68 -3.24
N THR A 177 8.13 27.71 -2.42
CA THR A 177 8.79 28.98 -2.80
C THR A 177 10.32 28.93 -2.66
N LYS A 178 10.88 27.83 -2.16
CA LYS A 178 12.32 27.56 -2.12
C LYS A 178 12.63 26.43 -3.11
N SER A 179 13.71 26.56 -3.88
CA SER A 179 14.18 25.48 -4.74
C SER A 179 14.80 24.39 -3.85
N VAL A 180 14.01 23.42 -3.41
CA VAL A 180 14.49 22.24 -2.70
C VAL A 180 14.38 21.06 -3.66
N ASN A 181 15.51 20.55 -4.15
CA ASN A 181 15.52 19.41 -5.05
C ASN A 181 15.72 18.11 -4.25
N VAL A 182 14.91 17.10 -4.54
CA VAL A 182 15.08 15.73 -4.01
C VAL A 182 16.45 15.16 -4.38
N ASP A 183 17.00 15.56 -5.54
CA ASP A 183 18.26 15.02 -6.04
C ASP A 183 19.47 15.41 -5.18
N ASP A 184 19.35 16.49 -4.39
CA ASP A 184 20.37 16.99 -3.45
C ASP A 184 20.41 16.20 -2.13
N LEU A 185 19.47 15.26 -1.91
CA LEU A 185 19.47 14.43 -0.71
C LEU A 185 20.50 13.31 -0.82
N ASP A 186 21.33 13.16 0.21
CA ASP A 186 22.16 11.97 0.35
C ASP A 186 21.32 10.74 0.74
N SER A 187 21.67 9.58 0.17
CA SER A 187 21.12 8.31 0.62
C SER A 187 21.53 8.04 2.07
N VAL A 188 20.58 7.65 2.90
CA VAL A 188 20.80 7.40 4.33
C VAL A 188 20.82 5.92 4.70
N VAL A 189 20.23 5.07 3.85
CA VAL A 189 20.14 3.63 4.03
C VAL A 189 20.37 2.96 2.68
N SER A 190 20.96 1.76 2.65
CA SER A 190 21.08 0.97 1.42
C SER A 190 19.88 0.05 1.23
N SER A 191 19.57 -0.32 -0.02
CA SER A 191 18.56 -1.33 -0.32
C SER A 191 18.80 -2.64 0.43
N GLN A 192 20.05 -3.10 0.53
CA GLN A 192 20.41 -4.30 1.28
C GLN A 192 20.09 -4.20 2.77
N ALA A 193 20.25 -3.02 3.38
CA ALA A 193 19.88 -2.82 4.78
C ALA A 193 18.34 -2.91 4.98
N ILE A 194 17.54 -2.49 4.00
CA ILE A 194 16.09 -2.70 4.00
C ILE A 194 15.77 -4.20 3.95
N LEU A 195 16.41 -4.95 3.07
CA LEU A 195 16.21 -6.40 2.97
C LEU A 195 16.59 -7.13 4.26
N ASN A 196 17.72 -6.77 4.87
CA ASN A 196 18.14 -7.32 6.15
C ASN A 196 17.14 -6.99 7.26
N ALA A 197 16.60 -5.77 7.28
CA ALA A 197 15.58 -5.38 8.24
C ALA A 197 14.27 -6.17 8.04
N GLN A 198 13.84 -6.39 6.80
CA GLN A 198 12.69 -7.24 6.48
C GLN A 198 12.89 -8.67 7.03
N SER A 199 14.10 -9.24 6.90
CA SER A 199 14.42 -10.54 7.50
C SER A 199 14.30 -10.54 9.02
N VAL A 200 14.87 -9.56 9.71
CA VAL A 200 14.80 -9.46 11.18
C VAL A 200 13.37 -9.26 11.67
N ILE A 201 12.53 -8.54 10.93
CA ILE A 201 11.13 -8.31 11.27
C ILE A 201 10.35 -9.62 11.34
N HIS A 202 10.69 -10.64 10.54
CA HIS A 202 10.04 -11.94 10.62
C HIS A 202 10.21 -12.60 11.99
N ASP A 203 11.35 -12.39 12.64
CA ASP A 203 11.72 -13.00 13.93
C ASP A 203 11.16 -12.25 15.15
N ILE A 204 10.49 -11.11 14.95
CA ILE A 204 9.85 -10.37 16.05
C ILE A 204 8.78 -11.25 16.71
N TYR A 205 8.82 -11.30 18.04
CA TYR A 205 7.96 -12.14 18.85
C TYR A 205 6.49 -11.70 18.78
N VAL A 206 5.60 -12.69 18.73
CA VAL A 206 4.15 -12.51 18.85
C VAL A 206 3.68 -13.42 19.97
N ASP A 207 3.01 -12.84 20.95
CA ASP A 207 2.36 -13.58 22.04
C ASP A 207 1.05 -14.20 21.52
N GLU A 208 0.73 -15.41 21.98
CA GLU A 208 -0.49 -16.15 21.60
C GLU A 208 -1.75 -15.30 21.80
N LYS A 209 -1.81 -14.50 22.86
CA LYS A 209 -2.93 -13.58 23.10
C LYS A 209 -3.10 -12.55 22.00
N VAL A 210 -2.01 -12.05 21.43
CA VAL A 210 -2.06 -11.09 20.31
C VAL A 210 -2.50 -11.79 19.03
N GLU A 211 -2.10 -13.05 18.82
CA GLU A 211 -2.60 -13.86 17.71
C GLU A 211 -4.11 -14.06 17.82
N ASP A 212 -4.60 -14.45 18.99
CA ASP A 212 -6.03 -14.60 19.29
C ASP A 212 -6.79 -13.29 19.09
N TYR A 213 -6.23 -12.16 19.54
CA TYR A 213 -6.83 -10.84 19.31
C TYR A 213 -7.00 -10.54 17.82
N VAL A 214 -5.98 -10.80 16.99
CA VAL A 214 -6.06 -10.60 15.53
C VAL A 214 -7.06 -11.55 14.89
N LEU A 215 -7.10 -12.81 15.32
CA LEU A 215 -8.08 -13.77 14.83
C LEU A 215 -9.50 -13.32 15.19
N ASN A 216 -9.76 -12.93 16.43
CA ASN A 216 -11.06 -12.42 16.87
C ASN A 216 -11.48 -11.18 16.07
N LEU A 217 -10.58 -10.22 15.82
CA LEU A 217 -10.89 -9.07 14.97
C LEU A 217 -11.32 -9.49 13.56
N VAL A 218 -10.57 -10.39 12.92
CA VAL A 218 -10.85 -10.80 11.54
C VAL A 218 -12.11 -11.66 11.46
N PHE A 219 -12.32 -12.58 12.40
CA PHE A 219 -13.52 -13.41 12.43
C PHE A 219 -14.77 -12.62 12.82
N ALA A 220 -14.65 -11.58 13.66
CA ALA A 220 -15.74 -10.65 13.93
C ALA A 220 -16.23 -9.91 12.69
N THR A 221 -15.38 -9.70 11.68
CA THR A 221 -15.83 -9.15 10.39
C THR A 221 -16.64 -10.14 9.55
N ARG A 222 -16.55 -11.45 9.83
CA ARG A 222 -17.22 -12.52 9.07
C ARG A 222 -18.48 -13.01 9.78
N ASN A 223 -18.38 -13.17 11.10
CA ASN A 223 -19.44 -13.67 11.97
C ASN A 223 -19.65 -12.68 13.14
N PRO A 224 -20.12 -11.44 12.89
CA PRO A 224 -20.19 -10.40 13.91
C PRO A 224 -21.01 -10.79 15.15
N ALA A 225 -22.13 -11.50 14.97
CA ALA A 225 -22.98 -11.96 16.07
C ALA A 225 -22.25 -12.88 17.07
N GLU A 226 -21.36 -13.77 16.60
CA GLU A 226 -20.57 -14.67 17.45
C GLU A 226 -19.56 -13.93 18.33
N HIS A 227 -19.24 -12.69 17.98
CA HIS A 227 -18.26 -11.82 18.66
C HIS A 227 -18.92 -10.65 19.40
N GLY A 228 -20.22 -10.73 19.69
CA GLY A 228 -20.93 -9.70 20.47
C GLY A 228 -21.29 -8.44 19.69
N LEU A 229 -21.19 -8.47 18.35
CA LEU A 229 -21.49 -7.37 17.43
C LEU A 229 -22.81 -7.64 16.68
N ASN A 230 -23.89 -7.92 17.41
CA ASN A 230 -25.20 -8.19 16.80
C ASN A 230 -25.73 -6.98 16.01
N ASP A 231 -25.28 -5.78 16.35
CA ASP A 231 -25.55 -4.54 15.62
C ASP A 231 -24.91 -4.48 14.23
N LEU A 232 -23.89 -5.31 13.95
CA LEU A 232 -23.24 -5.41 12.64
C LEU A 232 -23.72 -6.60 11.81
N GLU A 233 -24.63 -7.42 12.34
CA GLU A 233 -25.20 -8.55 11.61
C GLU A 233 -26.09 -8.04 10.46
N GLY A 234 -25.85 -8.54 9.24
CA GLY A 234 -26.55 -8.07 8.04
C GLY A 234 -26.05 -6.73 7.47
N ILE A 235 -25.10 -6.07 8.14
CA ILE A 235 -24.41 -4.86 7.64
C ILE A 235 -23.21 -5.23 6.77
N ILE A 236 -22.47 -6.28 7.15
CA ILE A 236 -21.29 -6.74 6.42
C ILE A 236 -21.72 -7.83 5.43
N GLU A 237 -21.56 -7.56 4.13
CA GLU A 237 -21.81 -8.56 3.07
C GLU A 237 -20.64 -9.56 2.98
N TYR A 238 -19.40 -9.05 3.02
CA TYR A 238 -18.19 -9.87 3.02
C TYR A 238 -17.16 -9.35 4.02
N GLY A 239 -16.74 -10.23 4.93
CA GLY A 239 -15.69 -9.95 5.90
C GLY A 239 -14.26 -10.07 5.35
N ALA A 240 -13.30 -9.65 6.15
CA ALA A 240 -11.90 -9.56 5.77
C ALA A 240 -11.27 -10.93 5.46
N SER A 241 -10.44 -11.00 4.41
CA SER A 241 -9.77 -12.24 3.98
C SER A 241 -8.63 -12.67 4.93
N PRO A 242 -8.07 -13.89 4.81
CA PRO A 242 -6.87 -14.29 5.55
C PRO A 242 -5.65 -13.38 5.34
N ARG A 243 -5.61 -12.60 4.24
CA ARG A 243 -4.56 -11.59 4.03
C ARG A 243 -4.63 -10.50 5.09
N ALA A 244 -5.80 -10.19 5.64
CA ALA A 244 -5.94 -9.24 6.75
C ALA A 244 -5.14 -9.71 7.97
N THR A 245 -5.34 -10.95 8.41
CA THR A 245 -4.60 -11.56 9.54
C THR A 245 -3.08 -11.43 9.34
N ILE A 246 -2.60 -11.81 8.16
CA ILE A 246 -1.17 -11.77 7.83
C ILE A 246 -0.65 -10.31 7.83
N ASN A 247 -1.40 -9.38 7.23
CA ASN A 247 -0.98 -7.99 7.09
C ASN A 247 -1.06 -7.21 8.40
N LEU A 248 -2.01 -7.52 9.29
CA LEU A 248 -2.06 -6.97 10.65
C LEU A 248 -0.79 -7.35 11.42
N ILE A 249 -0.42 -8.63 11.44
CA ILE A 249 0.78 -9.11 12.13
C ILE A 249 2.05 -8.52 11.51
N ARG A 250 2.19 -8.55 10.17
CA ARG A 250 3.37 -7.99 9.51
C ARG A 250 3.50 -6.48 9.73
N GLY A 251 2.39 -5.75 9.68
CA GLY A 251 2.35 -4.32 9.96
C GLY A 251 2.76 -4.01 11.40
N ALA A 252 2.24 -4.77 12.36
CA ALA A 252 2.59 -4.63 13.76
C ALA A 252 4.06 -4.95 14.05
N LYS A 253 4.61 -6.03 13.46
CA LYS A 253 6.04 -6.37 13.59
C LYS A 253 6.92 -5.26 13.03
N ALA A 254 6.58 -4.73 11.85
CA ALA A 254 7.31 -3.62 11.25
C ALA A 254 7.20 -2.32 12.10
N ARG A 255 6.05 -2.05 12.73
CA ARG A 255 5.91 -0.94 13.68
C ARG A 255 6.78 -1.14 14.90
N ALA A 256 6.72 -2.31 15.55
CA ALA A 256 7.54 -2.64 16.71
C ALA A 256 9.03 -2.47 16.40
N PHE A 257 9.49 -2.91 15.22
CA PHE A 257 10.85 -2.69 14.75
C PHE A 257 11.25 -1.21 14.67
N ILE A 258 10.39 -0.36 14.09
CA ILE A 258 10.62 1.10 14.01
C ILE A 258 10.67 1.72 15.41
N GLU A 259 9.90 1.18 16.35
CA GLU A 259 9.88 1.60 17.75
C GLU A 259 10.95 0.91 18.62
N HIS A 260 11.88 0.16 18.01
CA HIS A 260 12.98 -0.53 18.67
C HIS A 260 12.54 -1.60 19.69
N ARG A 261 11.41 -2.27 19.44
CA ARG A 261 10.86 -3.37 20.24
C ARG A 261 11.02 -4.71 19.52
N GLY A 262 11.34 -5.76 20.29
CA GLY A 262 11.46 -7.15 19.81
C GLY A 262 10.17 -7.97 19.92
N TYR A 263 9.05 -7.34 20.27
CA TYR A 263 7.74 -7.96 20.43
C TYR A 263 6.64 -6.98 20.01
N ILE A 264 5.49 -7.51 19.60
CA ILE A 264 4.31 -6.70 19.25
C ILE A 264 3.31 -6.63 20.41
N THR A 265 2.48 -5.59 20.41
CA THR A 265 1.39 -5.37 21.35
C THR A 265 0.07 -5.17 20.60
N PRO A 266 -1.10 -5.29 21.25
CA PRO A 266 -2.39 -5.00 20.61
C PRO A 266 -2.51 -3.57 20.08
N GLU A 267 -1.77 -2.61 20.66
CA GLU A 267 -1.71 -1.23 20.15
C GLU A 267 -1.09 -1.19 18.74
N ASP A 268 -0.11 -2.05 18.45
CA ASP A 268 0.50 -2.16 17.13
C ASP A 268 -0.52 -2.61 16.08
N ILE A 269 -1.38 -3.56 16.46
CA ILE A 269 -2.48 -4.05 15.62
C ILE A 269 -3.47 -2.93 15.35
N ARG A 270 -3.94 -2.24 16.40
CA ARG A 270 -4.92 -1.14 16.27
C ARG A 270 -4.39 0.00 15.40
N TYR A 271 -3.11 0.33 15.51
CA TYR A 271 -2.52 1.41 14.73
C TYR A 271 -2.66 1.21 13.24
N SER A 272 -2.29 0.05 12.69
CA SER A 272 -2.49 -0.24 11.25
C SER A 272 -3.83 -0.89 10.93
N GLY A 273 -4.69 -1.10 11.92
CA GLY A 273 -5.88 -1.93 11.81
C GLY A 273 -6.85 -1.43 10.75
N ALA A 274 -7.21 -0.14 10.82
CA ALA A 274 -8.10 0.48 9.83
C ALA A 274 -7.51 0.45 8.42
N ASP A 275 -6.21 0.68 8.27
CA ASP A 275 -5.51 0.68 6.97
C ASP A 275 -5.51 -0.71 6.31
N VAL A 276 -5.52 -1.78 7.11
CA VAL A 276 -5.63 -3.15 6.62
C VAL A 276 -7.08 -3.54 6.35
N LEU A 277 -8.03 -3.13 7.20
CA LEU A 277 -9.39 -3.66 7.16
C LEU A 277 -10.33 -2.91 6.21
N ARG A 278 -10.16 -1.59 6.01
CA ARG A 278 -11.14 -0.75 5.30
C ARG A 278 -11.46 -1.18 3.87
N HIS A 279 -10.51 -1.80 3.18
CA HIS A 279 -10.71 -2.30 1.81
C HIS A 279 -10.96 -3.80 1.73
N ARG A 280 -11.21 -4.43 2.88
CA ARG A 280 -11.45 -5.86 3.03
C ARG A 280 -12.80 -6.17 3.66
N ILE A 281 -13.50 -5.16 4.16
CA ILE A 281 -14.86 -5.26 4.66
C ILE A 281 -15.76 -4.63 3.60
N ILE A 282 -16.70 -5.41 3.08
CA ILE A 282 -17.67 -4.96 2.09
C ILE A 282 -19.02 -4.90 2.79
N LEU A 283 -19.66 -3.73 2.72
CA LEU A 283 -20.97 -3.50 3.32
C LEU A 283 -22.08 -3.92 2.37
N THR A 284 -23.25 -4.24 2.94
CA THR A 284 -24.46 -4.46 2.14
C THR A 284 -24.96 -3.16 1.54
N TYR A 285 -25.69 -3.26 0.43
CA TYR A 285 -26.29 -2.10 -0.23
C TYR A 285 -27.21 -1.30 0.71
N GLU A 286 -27.95 -2.01 1.57
CA GLU A 286 -28.83 -1.40 2.58
C GLU A 286 -28.02 -0.56 3.58
N ALA A 287 -26.87 -1.05 4.05
CA ALA A 287 -26.01 -0.33 4.96
C ALA A 287 -25.41 0.94 4.31
N GLU A 288 -24.96 0.83 3.06
CA GLU A 288 -24.48 2.00 2.30
C GLU A 288 -25.60 3.04 2.10
N ALA A 289 -26.85 2.60 1.86
CA ALA A 289 -28.00 3.48 1.73
C ALA A 289 -28.37 4.19 3.05
N GLU A 290 -28.01 3.61 4.19
CA GLU A 290 -28.12 4.22 5.53
C GLU A 290 -26.90 5.09 5.90
N GLU A 291 -26.02 5.37 4.94
CA GLU A 291 -24.80 6.19 5.10
C GLU A 291 -23.77 5.58 6.08
N LEU A 292 -23.86 4.28 6.37
CA LEU A 292 -22.85 3.59 7.16
C LEU A 292 -21.56 3.41 6.35
N THR A 293 -20.42 3.70 6.98
CA THR A 293 -19.12 3.56 6.35
C THR A 293 -18.33 2.38 6.90
N THR A 294 -17.37 1.88 6.12
CA THR A 294 -16.43 0.85 6.57
C THR A 294 -15.63 1.30 7.81
N GLU A 295 -15.37 2.59 7.92
CA GLU A 295 -14.69 3.23 9.03
C GLU A 295 -15.50 3.12 10.32
N ASP A 296 -16.83 3.33 10.26
CA ASP A 296 -17.73 3.16 11.40
C ASP A 296 -17.72 1.72 11.92
N VAL A 297 -17.79 0.75 10.99
CA VAL A 297 -17.73 -0.68 11.30
C VAL A 297 -16.38 -1.05 11.95
N ILE A 298 -15.27 -0.53 11.44
CA ILE A 298 -13.94 -0.78 12.00
C ILE A 298 -13.77 -0.16 13.38
N GLN A 299 -14.26 1.06 13.58
CA GLN A 299 -14.24 1.68 14.90
C GLN A 299 -15.03 0.84 15.89
N ARG A 300 -16.22 0.40 15.52
CA ARG A 300 -17.07 -0.45 16.34
C ARG A 300 -16.40 -1.78 16.68
N LEU A 301 -15.72 -2.41 15.72
CA LEU A 301 -14.92 -3.62 15.94
C LEU A 301 -13.84 -3.40 16.99
N PHE A 302 -13.09 -2.28 16.95
CA PHE A 302 -12.06 -2.00 17.95
C PHE A 302 -12.59 -1.63 19.33
N GLU A 303 -13.82 -1.13 19.42
CA GLU A 303 -14.46 -0.83 20.70
C GLU A 303 -14.95 -2.09 21.41
N VAL A 304 -15.51 -3.06 20.67
CA VAL A 304 -16.15 -4.25 21.25
C VAL A 304 -15.17 -5.41 21.41
N VAL A 305 -14.25 -5.62 20.47
CA VAL A 305 -13.29 -6.73 20.57
C VAL A 305 -12.23 -6.38 21.62
N GLU A 306 -12.29 -7.09 22.75
CA GLU A 306 -11.45 -6.85 23.92
C GLU A 306 -9.96 -7.06 23.64
N VAL A 307 -9.15 -6.23 24.29
CA VAL A 307 -7.69 -6.35 24.29
C VAL A 307 -7.26 -7.29 25.42
N PRO A 308 -6.38 -8.27 25.17
CA PRO A 308 -6.05 -9.35 26.12
C PRO A 308 -5.00 -9.00 27.21
#